data_AF-A0A2D0JZQ6-F1
#
_entry.id   AF-A0A2D0JZQ6-F1
#
_cell.length_a   1.000
_cell.length_b   1.000
_cell.length_c   1.000
_cell.angle_alpha   90.00
_cell.angle_beta   90.00
_cell.angle_gamma   90.00
#
_symmetry.space_group_name_H-M   'P 1'
#
loop_
_entity.id
_entity.type
_entity.pdbx_description
1 polymer ?
#
loop_
_entity_poly.entity_id
_entity_poly.type
_entity_poly.pdbx_seq_one_letter_code
_entity_poly.pdbx_strand_id
1 'polypeptide(L)'
;MKEITFTPAQTTAINEPFFTAIQKGLLSGHPDIQIMLAYFTQGSYRDDLFTEYGVTYPERLRNAVTKRRAEYLAARYCACNILNNMGYPEFQVESAQDRSPVWPERICGSISHSTNCAVVFAASSDKYQWVGIDIEKEIKQETIDSVSASIINETEKELLAKSPLTFIQAFTLAFSIKESLYKALYPHVKQFFDFHAAEIVEIDCTHHTVTIKLLKTLTDDYQAGSLFHGNFVLMPQQQLLTYIVG
;
A
#
# COMPACT_ATOMS: atom_id res chain seq x y z
N MET A 1 15.79 -1.77 -12.26
CA MET A 1 16.77 -1.02 -11.43
C MET A 1 16.13 -0.86 -10.05
N LYS A 2 16.85 -1.01 -8.92
CA LYS A 2 16.20 -1.03 -7.58
C LYS A 2 15.60 0.34 -7.26
N GLU A 3 14.29 0.49 -7.43
CA GLU A 3 13.58 1.75 -7.21
C GLU A 3 13.44 2.10 -5.74
N ILE A 4 13.39 1.12 -4.84
CA ILE A 4 13.35 1.35 -3.39
C ILE A 4 14.60 0.78 -2.74
N THR A 5 15.30 1.62 -1.99
CA THR A 5 16.46 1.20 -1.18
C THR A 5 16.07 1.20 0.28
N PHE A 6 16.12 0.02 0.91
CA PHE A 6 15.86 -0.14 2.33
C PHE A 6 17.17 -0.15 3.14
N THR A 7 17.12 0.44 4.34
CA THR A 7 18.16 0.26 5.35
C THR A 7 18.26 -1.21 5.77
N PRO A 8 19.40 -1.64 6.34
CA PRO A 8 19.48 -2.93 7.02
C PRO A 8 18.33 -3.08 8.02
N ALA A 9 17.77 -4.29 8.11
CA ALA A 9 16.71 -4.59 9.05
C ALA A 9 17.21 -4.38 10.48
N GLN A 10 16.48 -3.59 11.25
CA GLN A 10 16.62 -3.57 12.70
C GLN A 10 15.89 -4.80 13.25
N THR A 11 16.64 -5.73 13.83
CA THR A 11 16.12 -6.92 14.50
C THR A 11 16.16 -6.72 16.00
N THR A 12 15.09 -7.11 16.69
CA THR A 12 15.01 -7.03 18.15
C THR A 12 15.67 -8.27 18.77
N ALA A 13 16.55 -8.07 19.77
CA ALA A 13 17.25 -9.15 20.47
C ALA A 13 16.39 -9.95 21.48
N ILE A 14 15.07 -9.80 21.42
CA ILE A 14 14.10 -10.45 22.31
C ILE A 14 13.77 -11.84 21.73
N ASN A 15 13.58 -12.86 22.58
CA ASN A 15 13.05 -14.15 22.14
C ASN A 15 11.61 -13.97 21.62
N GLU A 16 11.34 -14.42 20.39
CA GLU A 16 10.04 -14.36 19.71
C GLU A 16 9.41 -12.96 19.62
N PRO A 17 10.08 -11.99 18.98
CA PRO A 17 9.57 -10.63 18.93
C PRO A 17 8.36 -10.52 18.00
N PHE A 18 7.45 -9.59 18.31
CA PHE A 18 6.36 -9.25 17.42
C PHE A 18 6.88 -8.73 16.08
N PHE A 19 7.74 -7.72 16.08
CA PHE A 19 8.44 -7.27 14.88
C PHE A 19 9.68 -8.11 14.63
N THR A 20 9.73 -8.81 13.50
CA THR A 20 10.88 -9.63 13.10
C THR A 20 11.90 -8.82 12.32
N ALA A 21 11.47 -7.76 11.63
CA ALA A 21 12.34 -6.80 10.97
C ALA A 21 11.60 -5.47 10.75
N ILE A 22 12.31 -4.36 10.97
CA ILE A 22 11.84 -3.03 10.61
C ILE A 22 12.89 -2.36 9.74
N GLN A 23 12.46 -1.75 8.64
CA GLN A 23 13.33 -1.10 7.66
C GLN A 23 12.76 0.26 7.29
N LYS A 24 13.65 1.25 7.17
CA LYS A 24 13.35 2.54 6.54
C LYS A 24 13.74 2.44 5.07
N GLY A 25 12.95 3.02 4.18
CA GLY A 25 13.20 3.02 2.75
C GLY A 25 13.25 4.43 2.19
N LEU A 26 13.99 4.57 1.09
CA LEU A 26 13.97 5.75 0.23
C LEU A 26 13.54 5.33 -1.17
N LEU A 27 12.69 6.16 -1.78
CA LEU A 27 12.22 5.96 -3.15
C LEU A 27 13.13 6.71 -4.12
N SER A 28 13.70 6.00 -5.08
CA SER A 28 14.50 6.56 -6.16
C SER A 28 13.65 7.52 -6.99
N GLY A 29 14.19 8.69 -7.32
CA GLY A 29 13.46 9.76 -8.01
C GLY A 29 12.53 10.58 -7.10
N HIS A 30 12.21 10.09 -5.90
CA HIS A 30 11.29 10.72 -4.94
C HIS A 30 11.87 10.71 -3.52
N PRO A 31 13.03 11.35 -3.26
CA PRO A 31 13.76 11.25 -2.00
C PRO A 31 13.01 11.85 -0.79
N ASP A 32 11.99 12.67 -1.05
CA ASP A 32 11.12 13.27 -0.04
C ASP A 32 10.04 12.30 0.50
N ILE A 33 9.82 11.18 -0.18
CA ILE A 33 8.91 10.12 0.29
C ILE A 33 9.67 9.25 1.30
N GLN A 34 9.21 9.27 2.54
CA GLN A 34 9.68 8.34 3.56
C GLN A 34 8.90 7.05 3.48
N ILE A 35 9.63 5.93 3.48
CA ILE A 35 9.05 4.59 3.47
C ILE A 35 9.41 3.89 4.78
N MET A 36 8.47 3.14 5.33
CA MET A 36 8.75 2.21 6.42
C MET A 36 8.07 0.88 6.15
N LEU A 37 8.86 -0.19 6.29
CA LEU A 37 8.46 -1.57 6.09
C LEU A 37 8.68 -2.32 7.38
N ALA A 38 7.64 -3.04 7.84
CA ALA A 38 7.73 -3.89 9.01
C ALA A 38 7.25 -5.30 8.67
N TYR A 39 8.06 -6.28 9.02
CA TYR A 39 7.68 -7.68 9.09
C TYR A 39 7.38 -8.05 10.53
N PHE A 40 6.34 -8.84 10.73
CA PHE A 40 5.86 -9.19 12.06
C PHE A 40 5.28 -10.60 12.13
N THR A 41 5.20 -11.17 13.33
CA THR A 41 4.65 -12.52 13.54
C THR A 41 3.33 -12.45 14.29
N GLN A 42 2.25 -12.89 13.66
CA GLN A 42 0.92 -12.94 14.30
C GLN A 42 0.91 -13.80 15.57
N GLY A 43 1.71 -14.87 15.64
CA GLY A 43 1.81 -15.74 16.81
C GLY A 43 2.34 -15.05 18.08
N SER A 44 3.13 -13.98 17.91
CA SER A 44 3.69 -13.20 19.02
C SER A 44 2.82 -12.00 19.42
N TYR A 45 1.63 -11.85 18.82
CA TYR A 45 0.75 -10.72 19.07
C TYR A 45 0.05 -10.83 20.44
N ARG A 46 0.04 -9.72 21.19
CA ARG A 46 -0.77 -9.47 22.39
C ARG A 46 -1.32 -8.05 22.35
N ASP A 47 -2.50 -7.81 22.94
CA ASP A 47 -3.13 -6.48 22.93
C ASP A 47 -2.26 -5.43 23.65
N ASP A 48 -1.47 -5.82 24.65
CA ASP A 48 -0.54 -4.95 25.38
C ASP A 48 0.53 -4.30 24.47
N LEU A 49 0.81 -4.90 23.31
CA LEU A 49 1.75 -4.34 22.34
C LEU A 49 1.33 -2.96 21.83
N PHE A 50 0.03 -2.63 21.85
CA PHE A 50 -0.41 -1.28 21.53
C PHE A 50 0.22 -0.25 22.47
N THR A 51 0.15 -0.50 23.77
CA THR A 51 0.77 0.37 24.78
C THR A 51 2.29 0.31 24.69
N GLU A 52 2.88 -0.88 24.56
CA GLU A 52 4.35 -1.06 24.49
C GLU A 52 4.98 -0.31 23.31
N TYR A 53 4.28 -0.25 22.18
CA TYR A 53 4.75 0.45 20.98
C TYR A 53 4.19 1.87 20.83
N GLY A 54 3.47 2.39 21.82
CA GLY A 54 2.95 3.76 21.80
C GLY A 54 1.91 4.00 20.69
N VAL A 55 1.13 2.99 20.34
CA VAL A 55 0.06 3.06 19.34
C VAL A 55 -1.30 2.98 20.04
N THR A 56 -2.21 3.89 19.72
CA THR A 56 -3.57 3.85 20.27
C THR A 56 -4.29 2.57 19.86
N TYR A 57 -4.88 1.86 20.82
CA TYR A 57 -5.74 0.70 20.56
C TYR A 57 -7.20 1.15 20.34
N PRO A 58 -7.70 1.19 19.09
CA PRO A 58 -9.06 1.68 18.83
C PRO A 58 -10.13 0.66 19.25
N GLU A 59 -11.22 1.15 19.86
CA GLU A 59 -12.31 0.30 20.37
C GLU A 59 -12.92 -0.62 19.30
N ARG A 60 -13.08 -0.11 18.07
CA ARG A 60 -13.62 -0.87 16.93
C ARG A 60 -12.81 -2.13 16.58
N LEU A 61 -11.55 -2.24 17.03
CA LEU A 61 -10.72 -3.41 16.79
C LEU A 61 -10.80 -4.46 17.91
N ARG A 62 -11.49 -4.19 19.02
CA ARG A 62 -11.62 -5.16 20.13
C ARG A 62 -12.27 -6.47 19.69
N ASN A 63 -13.24 -6.40 18.77
CA ASN A 63 -13.93 -7.56 18.22
C ASN A 63 -13.27 -8.11 16.94
N ALA A 64 -12.16 -7.53 16.50
CA ALA A 64 -11.49 -7.97 15.29
C ALA A 64 -10.62 -9.21 15.55
N VAL A 65 -10.54 -10.09 14.55
CA VAL A 65 -9.64 -11.25 14.59
C VAL A 65 -8.19 -10.80 14.83
N THR A 66 -7.38 -11.65 15.48
CA THR A 66 -5.99 -11.37 15.84
C THR A 66 -5.16 -10.86 14.66
N LYS A 67 -5.34 -11.45 13.47
CA LYS A 67 -4.67 -11.02 12.24
C LYS A 67 -4.88 -9.52 11.98
N ARG A 68 -6.13 -9.06 12.05
CA ARG A 68 -6.49 -7.66 11.77
C ARG A 68 -5.91 -6.71 12.81
N ARG A 69 -5.88 -7.11 14.08
CA ARG A 69 -5.30 -6.31 15.17
C ARG A 69 -3.78 -6.19 15.02
N ALA A 70 -3.10 -7.28 14.70
CA ALA A 70 -1.66 -7.32 14.44
C ALA A 70 -1.27 -6.45 13.23
N GLU A 71 -1.99 -6.57 12.10
CA GLU A 71 -1.77 -5.74 10.92
C GLU A 71 -1.96 -4.25 11.21
N TYR A 72 -3.02 -3.90 11.96
CA TYR A 72 -3.27 -2.51 12.32
C TYR A 72 -2.16 -1.94 13.20
N LEU A 73 -1.75 -2.68 14.24
CA LEU A 73 -0.64 -2.29 15.11
C LEU A 73 0.64 -2.03 14.31
N ALA A 74 1.04 -3.00 13.47
CA ALA A 74 2.27 -2.88 12.69
C ALA A 74 2.24 -1.68 11.74
N ALA A 75 1.13 -1.50 11.03
CA ALA A 75 0.95 -0.37 10.11
C ALA A 75 0.97 0.99 10.84
N ARG A 76 0.30 1.10 11.98
CA ARG A 76 0.27 2.35 12.75
C ARG A 76 1.57 2.66 13.46
N TYR A 77 2.30 1.65 13.91
CA TYR A 77 3.66 1.82 14.39
C TYR A 77 4.56 2.42 13.30
N CYS A 78 4.53 1.88 12.07
CA CYS A 78 5.28 2.44 10.94
C CYS A 78 4.89 3.89 10.65
N ALA A 79 3.59 4.21 10.64
CA ALA A 79 3.12 5.56 10.40
C ALA A 79 3.59 6.56 11.48
N CYS A 80 3.47 6.21 12.76
CA CYS A 80 3.95 7.06 13.86
C CYS A 80 5.46 7.32 13.77
N ASN A 81 6.25 6.30 13.41
CA ASN A 81 7.70 6.45 13.27
C ASN A 81 8.11 7.33 12.08
N ILE A 82 7.37 7.28 10.97
CA ILE A 82 7.58 8.21 9.85
C ILE A 82 7.22 9.63 10.30
N LEU A 83 6.07 9.83 10.93
CA LEU A 83 5.63 11.15 11.40
C LEU A 83 6.57 11.76 12.43
N ASN A 84 7.11 10.98 13.36
CA ASN A 84 8.17 11.42 14.27
C ASN A 84 9.36 12.00 13.50
N ASN A 85 9.83 11.32 12.44
CA ASN A 85 10.96 11.80 11.63
C ASN A 85 10.59 13.05 10.80
N MET A 86 9.30 13.24 10.49
CA MET A 86 8.78 14.40 9.77
C MET A 86 8.45 15.59 10.68
N GLY A 87 8.71 15.49 11.99
CA GLY A 87 8.49 16.58 12.95
C GLY A 87 7.09 16.63 13.55
N TYR A 88 6.30 15.55 13.45
CA TYR A 88 4.98 15.40 14.06
C TYR A 88 5.05 14.35 15.19
N PRO A 89 5.74 14.65 16.32
CA PRO A 89 5.88 13.69 17.39
C PRO A 89 4.52 13.34 18.01
N GLU A 90 4.38 12.09 18.43
CA GLU A 90 3.19 11.57 19.13
C GLU A 90 1.88 11.56 18.32
N PHE A 91 1.89 12.02 17.05
CA PHE A 91 0.71 12.02 16.20
C PHE A 91 0.27 10.59 15.87
N GLN A 92 -0.98 10.27 16.20
CA GLN A 92 -1.58 8.96 15.93
C GLN A 92 -2.42 9.05 14.66
N VAL A 93 -2.03 8.32 13.61
CA VAL A 93 -2.83 8.22 12.39
C VAL A 93 -4.07 7.38 12.69
N GLU A 94 -5.22 8.02 12.85
CA GLU A 94 -6.47 7.31 13.08
C GLU A 94 -7.03 6.72 11.77
N SER A 95 -8.23 6.17 11.82
CA SER A 95 -9.00 5.95 10.60
C SER A 95 -10.27 6.76 10.66
N ALA A 96 -10.56 7.41 9.55
CA ALA A 96 -11.85 8.03 9.31
C ALA A 96 -12.98 6.98 9.23
N GLN A 97 -14.22 7.47 9.16
CA GLN A 97 -15.42 6.65 9.06
C GLN A 97 -15.41 5.74 7.82
N ASP A 98 -14.84 6.24 6.71
CA ASP A 98 -14.62 5.52 5.46
C ASP A 98 -13.41 4.56 5.49
N ARG A 99 -12.73 4.46 6.65
CA ARG A 99 -11.52 3.67 6.92
C ARG A 99 -10.22 4.23 6.35
N SER A 100 -10.24 5.36 5.64
CA SER A 100 -9.03 6.03 5.18
C SER A 100 -8.15 6.50 6.36
N PRO A 101 -6.81 6.51 6.22
CA PRO A 101 -5.94 7.05 7.26
C PRO A 101 -6.07 8.58 7.37
N VAL A 102 -6.16 9.07 8.60
CA VAL A 102 -6.19 10.52 8.86
C VAL A 102 -4.77 11.01 9.13
N TRP A 103 -4.18 11.66 8.13
CA TRP A 103 -2.85 12.26 8.22
C TRP A 103 -2.90 13.65 8.87
N PRO A 104 -1.82 14.10 9.51
CA PRO A 104 -1.73 15.49 9.99
C PRO A 104 -1.76 16.46 8.81
N GLU A 105 -2.05 17.73 9.11
CA GLU A 105 -1.99 18.80 8.10
C GLU A 105 -0.63 18.80 7.40
N ARG A 106 -0.62 19.08 6.10
CA ARG A 106 0.57 19.12 5.23
C ARG A 106 1.27 17.78 4.99
N ILE A 107 0.70 16.68 5.45
CA ILE A 107 1.22 15.33 5.16
C ILE A 107 0.21 14.56 4.32
N CYS A 108 0.71 13.88 3.30
CA CYS A 108 -0.03 12.86 2.56
C CYS A 108 0.70 11.52 2.68
N GLY A 109 -0.05 10.42 2.62
CA GLY A 109 0.55 9.09 2.66
C GLY A 109 -0.44 7.98 2.42
N SER A 110 0.09 6.77 2.28
CA SER A 110 -0.69 5.55 2.12
C SER A 110 -0.13 4.44 2.99
N ILE A 111 -1.03 3.55 3.39
CA ILE A 111 -0.75 2.42 4.26
C ILE A 111 -1.28 1.18 3.56
N SER A 112 -0.44 0.15 3.43
CA SER A 112 -0.91 -1.19 3.04
C SER A 112 -0.28 -2.27 3.91
N HIS A 113 -0.92 -3.42 3.97
CA HIS A 113 -0.44 -4.56 4.70
C HIS A 113 -0.90 -5.84 4.01
N SER A 114 -0.04 -6.85 4.01
CA SER A 114 -0.39 -8.20 3.56
C SER A 114 0.43 -9.20 4.33
N THR A 115 -0.24 -10.25 4.80
CA THR A 115 0.31 -11.43 5.48
C THR A 115 1.66 -11.20 6.17
N ASN A 116 1.64 -10.78 7.44
CA ASN A 116 2.84 -10.57 8.27
C ASN A 116 3.77 -9.44 7.80
N CYS A 117 3.27 -8.53 6.96
CA CYS A 117 4.00 -7.37 6.46
C CYS A 117 3.10 -6.13 6.45
N ALA A 118 3.66 -4.98 6.81
CA ALA A 118 3.03 -3.67 6.70
C ALA A 118 4.02 -2.67 6.07
N VAL A 119 3.52 -1.85 5.15
CA VAL A 119 4.27 -0.81 4.46
C VAL A 119 3.53 0.51 4.55
N VAL A 120 4.28 1.59 4.78
CA VAL A 120 3.76 2.95 4.87
C VAL A 120 4.64 3.87 4.06
N PHE A 121 4.02 4.70 3.23
CA PHE A 121 4.67 5.81 2.52
C PHE A 121 4.05 7.10 3.06
N ALA A 122 4.87 8.10 3.36
CA ALA A 122 4.39 9.45 3.66
C ALA A 122 5.35 10.51 3.13
N ALA A 123 4.79 11.67 2.79
CA ALA A 123 5.50 12.81 2.22
C ALA A 123 4.79 14.13 2.57
N SER A 124 5.45 15.26 2.31
CA SER A 124 4.79 16.56 2.39
C SER A 124 3.77 16.70 1.25
N SER A 125 2.54 17.11 1.59
CA SER A 125 1.49 17.38 0.59
C SER A 125 1.76 18.63 -0.26
N ASP A 126 2.76 19.44 0.10
CA ASP A 126 3.21 20.57 -0.73
C ASP A 126 4.02 20.10 -1.95
N LYS A 127 4.56 18.88 -1.90
CA LYS A 127 5.41 18.30 -2.95
C LYS A 127 4.73 17.15 -3.71
N TYR A 128 3.80 16.47 -3.06
CA TYR A 128 3.08 15.33 -3.62
C TYR A 128 1.59 15.57 -3.44
N GLN A 129 0.87 15.52 -4.55
CA GLN A 129 -0.58 15.58 -4.53
C GLN A 129 -1.16 14.20 -4.20
N TRP A 130 -0.55 13.12 -4.66
CA TRP A 130 -1.04 11.76 -4.43
C TRP A 130 0.06 10.80 -3.99
N VAL A 131 -0.28 9.94 -3.03
CA VAL A 131 0.52 8.81 -2.60
C VAL A 131 -0.43 7.64 -2.39
N GLY A 132 -0.30 6.61 -3.22
CA GLY A 132 -1.08 5.39 -3.14
C GLY A 132 -0.16 4.18 -3.20
N ILE A 133 -0.34 3.24 -2.28
CA ILE A 133 0.47 2.03 -2.22
C ILE A 133 -0.37 0.81 -1.91
N ASP A 134 0.10 -0.33 -2.38
CA ASP A 134 -0.48 -1.60 -2.05
C ASP A 134 0.58 -2.71 -2.03
N ILE A 135 0.42 -3.67 -1.10
CA ILE A 135 1.33 -4.80 -0.99
C ILE A 135 0.50 -6.08 -0.95
N GLU A 136 0.81 -7.04 -1.82
CA GLU A 136 0.05 -8.28 -1.90
C GLU A 136 0.94 -9.51 -2.04
N LYS A 137 0.42 -10.66 -1.59
CA LYS A 137 0.94 -11.96 -2.00
C LYS A 137 0.27 -12.37 -3.31
N GLU A 138 0.89 -13.29 -4.04
CA GLU A 138 0.24 -13.87 -5.22
C GLU A 138 -1.18 -14.36 -4.89
N ILE A 139 -2.16 -13.84 -5.62
CA ILE A 139 -3.56 -14.19 -5.45
C ILE A 139 -3.74 -15.62 -5.94
N LYS A 140 -4.35 -16.48 -5.12
CA LYS A 140 -4.60 -17.88 -5.48
C LYS A 140 -5.54 -17.98 -6.67
N GLN A 141 -5.31 -18.96 -7.54
CA GLN A 141 -6.13 -19.21 -8.72
C GLN A 141 -7.63 -19.29 -8.40
N GLU A 142 -8.01 -19.99 -7.33
CA GLU A 142 -9.40 -20.10 -6.86
C GLU A 142 -10.05 -18.72 -6.60
N THR A 143 -9.28 -17.78 -6.04
CA THR A 143 -9.74 -16.42 -5.81
C THR A 143 -9.84 -15.68 -7.14
N ILE A 144 -8.83 -15.78 -8.01
CA ILE A 144 -8.85 -15.16 -9.35
C ILE A 144 -10.11 -15.58 -10.11
N ASP A 145 -10.41 -16.87 -10.17
CA ASP A 145 -11.58 -17.40 -10.87
C ASP A 145 -12.90 -16.80 -10.34
N SER A 146 -12.95 -16.50 -9.04
CA SER A 146 -14.14 -15.93 -8.40
C SER A 146 -14.32 -14.41 -8.58
N VAL A 147 -13.23 -13.65 -8.69
CA VAL A 147 -13.29 -12.17 -8.69
C VAL A 147 -12.79 -11.50 -9.97
N SER A 148 -12.22 -12.25 -10.92
CA SER A 148 -11.55 -11.68 -12.09
C SER A 148 -12.42 -10.71 -12.87
N ALA A 149 -13.66 -11.09 -13.18
CA ALA A 149 -14.62 -10.23 -13.90
C ALA A 149 -15.06 -8.97 -13.13
N SER A 150 -14.74 -8.87 -11.84
CA SER A 150 -15.00 -7.66 -11.03
C SER A 150 -13.80 -6.70 -10.99
N ILE A 151 -12.60 -7.17 -11.36
CA ILE A 151 -11.34 -6.43 -11.23
C ILE A 151 -10.79 -6.01 -12.58
N ILE A 152 -10.83 -6.91 -13.58
CA ILE A 152 -10.29 -6.66 -14.91
C ILE A 152 -11.37 -6.80 -15.98
N ASN A 153 -11.29 -5.95 -17.01
CA ASN A 153 -12.10 -6.09 -18.21
C ASN A 153 -11.42 -7.03 -19.24
N GLU A 154 -12.09 -7.30 -20.37
CA GLU A 154 -11.53 -8.20 -21.41
C GLU A 154 -10.27 -7.61 -22.08
N THR A 155 -10.18 -6.29 -22.26
CA THR A 155 -8.99 -5.62 -22.80
C THR A 155 -7.77 -5.81 -21.88
N GLU A 156 -7.97 -5.64 -20.58
CA GLU A 156 -6.94 -5.90 -19.58
C GLU A 156 -6.56 -7.37 -19.57
N LYS A 157 -7.54 -8.29 -19.59
CA LYS A 157 -7.26 -9.73 -19.62
C LYS A 157 -6.38 -10.14 -20.80
N GLU A 158 -6.63 -9.60 -22.00
CA GLU A 158 -5.77 -9.81 -23.16
C GLU A 158 -4.37 -9.23 -22.96
N LEU A 159 -4.25 -8.04 -22.36
CA LEU A 159 -2.98 -7.41 -22.05
C LEU A 159 -2.19 -8.23 -21.04
N LEU A 160 -2.83 -8.67 -19.96
CA LEU A 160 -2.23 -9.51 -18.92
C LEU A 160 -1.76 -10.85 -19.49
N ALA A 161 -2.51 -11.46 -20.41
CA ALA A 161 -2.13 -12.71 -21.07
C ALA A 161 -0.92 -12.57 -22.02
N LYS A 162 -0.64 -11.36 -22.52
CA LYS A 162 0.52 -11.04 -23.38
C LYS A 162 1.75 -10.60 -22.58
N SER A 163 1.59 -10.35 -21.28
CA SER A 163 2.69 -10.00 -20.37
C SER A 163 3.71 -11.14 -20.27
N PRO A 164 5.00 -10.85 -20.06
CA PRO A 164 6.00 -11.89 -19.75
C PRO A 164 5.80 -12.53 -18.36
N LEU A 165 4.93 -11.96 -17.52
CA LEU A 165 4.54 -12.53 -16.23
C LEU A 165 3.58 -13.72 -16.42
N THR A 166 3.55 -14.63 -15.45
CA THR A 166 2.45 -15.60 -15.39
C THR A 166 1.11 -14.87 -15.21
N PHE A 167 0.00 -15.46 -15.65
CA PHE A 167 -1.31 -14.82 -15.50
C PHE A 167 -1.63 -14.50 -14.02
N ILE A 168 -1.24 -15.37 -13.08
CA ILE A 168 -1.41 -15.14 -11.64
C ILE A 168 -0.66 -13.88 -11.18
N GLN A 169 0.60 -13.72 -11.61
CA GLN A 169 1.42 -12.55 -11.28
C GLN A 169 0.88 -11.28 -11.93
N ALA A 170 0.50 -11.36 -13.21
CA ALA A 170 -0.07 -10.25 -13.95
C ALA A 170 -1.42 -9.80 -13.33
N PHE A 171 -2.25 -10.75 -12.92
CA PHE A 171 -3.51 -10.47 -12.22
C PHE A 171 -3.29 -9.86 -10.85
N THR A 172 -2.35 -10.39 -10.07
CA THR A 172 -1.96 -9.82 -8.76
C THR A 172 -1.45 -8.39 -8.92
N LEU A 173 -0.64 -8.12 -9.95
CA LEU A 173 -0.20 -6.78 -10.32
C LEU A 173 -1.39 -5.88 -10.66
N ALA A 174 -2.33 -6.36 -11.48
CA ALA A 174 -3.48 -5.58 -11.88
C ALA A 174 -4.39 -5.19 -10.70
N PHE A 175 -4.64 -6.15 -9.80
CA PHE A 175 -5.38 -5.89 -8.57
C PHE A 175 -4.65 -4.85 -7.70
N SER A 176 -3.38 -5.10 -7.40
CA SER A 176 -2.61 -4.28 -6.46
C SER A 176 -2.41 -2.85 -6.98
N ILE A 177 -2.12 -2.67 -8.27
CA ILE A 177 -1.90 -1.33 -8.83
C ILE A 177 -3.20 -0.51 -8.90
N LYS A 178 -4.35 -1.14 -9.12
CA LYS A 178 -5.65 -0.45 -9.03
C LYS A 178 -6.01 -0.08 -7.59
N GLU A 179 -5.67 -0.90 -6.60
CA GLU A 179 -5.77 -0.53 -5.18
C GLU A 179 -4.86 0.65 -4.83
N SER A 180 -3.63 0.68 -5.37
CA SER A 180 -2.73 1.83 -5.25
C SER A 180 -3.35 3.10 -5.85
N LEU A 181 -3.94 3.01 -7.05
CA LEU A 181 -4.65 4.14 -7.67
C LEU A 181 -5.83 4.61 -6.82
N TYR A 182 -6.63 3.67 -6.31
CA TYR A 182 -7.74 4.00 -5.42
C TYR A 182 -7.26 4.80 -4.21
N LYS A 183 -6.23 4.33 -3.51
CA LYS A 183 -5.68 5.01 -2.33
C LYS A 183 -5.03 6.35 -2.65
N ALA A 184 -4.41 6.49 -3.83
CA ALA A 184 -3.84 7.75 -4.31
C ALA A 184 -4.92 8.83 -4.53
N LEU A 185 -6.05 8.46 -5.14
CA LEU A 185 -7.06 9.43 -5.57
C LEU A 185 -8.19 9.64 -4.56
N TYR A 186 -8.51 8.64 -3.73
CA TYR A 186 -9.62 8.70 -2.79
C TYR A 186 -9.63 9.93 -1.86
N PRO A 187 -8.49 10.42 -1.32
CA PRO A 187 -8.47 11.62 -0.48
C PRO A 187 -9.03 12.88 -1.16
N HIS A 188 -8.92 12.96 -2.48
CA HIS A 188 -9.37 14.09 -3.30
C HIS A 188 -10.75 13.84 -3.90
N VAL A 189 -11.00 12.61 -4.32
CA VAL A 189 -12.25 12.21 -4.96
C VAL A 189 -13.39 12.05 -3.93
N LYS A 190 -13.09 11.50 -2.75
CA LYS A 190 -14.03 11.23 -1.62
C LYS A 190 -15.33 10.52 -2.00
N GLN A 191 -15.31 9.80 -3.12
CA GLN A 191 -16.39 8.97 -3.60
C GLN A 191 -15.83 7.63 -4.01
N PHE A 192 -16.60 6.57 -3.78
CA PHE A 192 -16.20 5.24 -4.19
C PHE A 192 -16.18 5.15 -5.73
N PHE A 193 -15.14 4.54 -6.28
CA PHE A 193 -15.08 4.12 -7.67
C PHE A 193 -14.53 2.69 -7.74
N ASP A 194 -15.14 1.90 -8.61
CA ASP A 194 -14.82 0.49 -8.78
C ASP A 194 -13.57 0.28 -9.64
N PHE A 195 -13.08 -0.97 -9.68
CA PHE A 195 -11.96 -1.35 -10.54
C PHE A 195 -12.20 -1.08 -12.03
N HIS A 196 -13.45 -0.97 -12.47
CA HIS A 196 -13.83 -0.66 -13.86
C HIS A 196 -13.82 0.83 -14.17
N ALA A 197 -13.58 1.69 -13.18
CA ALA A 197 -13.33 3.10 -13.41
C ALA A 197 -11.95 3.37 -14.03
N ALA A 198 -11.06 2.37 -14.04
CA ALA A 198 -9.71 2.48 -14.55
C ALA A 198 -9.27 1.21 -15.29
N GLU A 199 -8.40 1.37 -16.28
CA GLU A 199 -7.90 0.30 -17.14
C GLU A 199 -6.39 0.37 -17.24
N ILE A 200 -5.72 -0.77 -17.06
CA ILE A 200 -4.29 -0.88 -17.34
C ILE A 200 -4.10 -0.90 -18.85
N VAL A 201 -3.31 0.03 -19.36
CA VAL A 201 -3.04 0.18 -20.80
C VAL A 201 -1.63 -0.26 -21.18
N GLU A 202 -0.72 -0.39 -20.21
CA GLU A 202 0.66 -0.83 -20.44
C GLU A 202 1.26 -1.45 -19.17
N ILE A 203 2.07 -2.50 -19.36
CA ILE A 203 2.93 -3.08 -18.33
C ILE A 203 4.33 -3.23 -18.92
N ASP A 204 5.30 -2.54 -18.34
CA ASP A 204 6.71 -2.67 -18.70
C ASP A 204 7.46 -3.43 -17.59
N CYS A 205 7.78 -4.69 -17.86
CA CYS A 205 8.52 -5.53 -16.92
C CYS A 205 10.03 -5.25 -16.90
N THR A 206 10.56 -4.51 -17.87
CA THR A 206 11.97 -4.12 -17.92
C THR A 206 12.23 -2.94 -16.99
N HIS A 207 11.34 -1.96 -17.03
CA HIS A 207 11.41 -0.77 -16.18
C HIS A 207 10.58 -0.88 -14.90
N HIS A 208 9.78 -1.94 -14.77
CA HIS A 208 8.88 -2.20 -13.64
C HIS A 208 7.79 -1.13 -13.45
N THR A 209 7.23 -0.65 -14.56
CA THR A 209 6.20 0.39 -14.58
C THR A 209 4.87 -0.15 -15.11
N VAL A 210 3.78 0.51 -14.72
CA VAL A 210 2.41 0.25 -15.20
C VAL A 210 1.75 1.58 -15.52
N THR A 211 1.09 1.67 -16.67
CA THR A 211 0.28 2.84 -17.05
C THR A 211 -1.19 2.49 -16.89
N ILE A 212 -1.92 3.32 -16.14
CA ILE A 212 -3.37 3.19 -15.92
C ILE A 212 -4.10 4.39 -16.48
N LYS A 213 -5.21 4.15 -17.18
CA LYS A 213 -6.08 5.18 -17.75
C LYS A 213 -7.42 5.18 -17.02
N LEU A 214 -7.91 6.35 -16.60
CA LEU A 214 -9.28 6.47 -16.11
C LEU A 214 -10.27 6.30 -17.27
N LEU A 215 -11.28 5.47 -17.08
CA LEU A 215 -12.38 5.27 -18.03
C LEU A 215 -13.60 6.15 -17.71
N LYS A 216 -13.68 6.68 -16.49
CA LYS A 216 -14.78 7.52 -16.01
C LYS A 216 -14.20 8.83 -15.45
N THR A 217 -14.91 9.93 -15.67
CA THR A 217 -14.63 11.18 -14.95
C THR A 217 -15.07 11.02 -13.50
N LEU A 218 -14.11 11.12 -12.58
CA LEU A 218 -14.36 11.06 -11.14
C LEU A 218 -14.63 12.48 -10.61
N THR A 219 -13.83 13.45 -11.02
CA THR A 219 -13.98 14.87 -10.66
C THR A 219 -13.46 15.74 -11.82
N ASP A 220 -13.56 17.06 -11.70
CA ASP A 220 -13.00 17.99 -12.70
C ASP A 220 -11.48 17.83 -12.88
N ASP A 221 -10.76 17.47 -11.81
CA ASP A 221 -9.31 17.23 -11.83
C ASP A 221 -8.94 15.80 -12.31
N TYR A 222 -9.89 14.87 -12.25
CA TYR A 222 -9.69 13.45 -12.56
C TYR A 222 -10.69 12.98 -13.61
N GLN A 223 -10.43 13.36 -14.86
CA GLN A 223 -11.31 13.12 -16.00
C GLN A 223 -11.06 11.77 -16.66
N ALA A 224 -12.08 11.26 -17.38
CA ALA A 224 -11.90 10.12 -18.27
C ALA A 224 -10.78 10.42 -19.29
N GLY A 225 -9.87 9.47 -19.48
CA GLY A 225 -8.69 9.60 -20.31
C GLY A 225 -7.42 10.03 -19.56
N SER A 226 -7.51 10.51 -18.31
CA SER A 226 -6.34 10.82 -17.50
C SER A 226 -5.47 9.58 -17.30
N LEU A 227 -4.15 9.76 -17.44
CA LEU A 227 -3.14 8.71 -17.29
C LEU A 227 -2.41 8.83 -15.96
N PHE A 228 -2.20 7.70 -15.30
CA PHE A 228 -1.42 7.56 -14.08
C PHE A 228 -0.32 6.54 -14.32
N HIS A 229 0.88 6.89 -13.88
CA HIS A 229 2.04 6.01 -13.95
C HIS A 229 2.33 5.47 -12.56
N GLY A 230 2.36 4.16 -12.47
CA GLY A 230 2.71 3.45 -11.26
C GLY A 230 3.89 2.53 -11.48
N ASN A 231 4.41 2.02 -10.38
CA ASN A 231 5.55 1.13 -10.41
C ASN A 231 5.27 -0.10 -9.54
N PHE A 232 6.05 -1.15 -9.74
CA PHE A 232 5.95 -2.36 -8.96
C PHE A 232 7.31 -2.95 -8.59
N VAL A 233 7.39 -3.54 -7.39
CA VAL A 233 8.62 -4.12 -6.85
C VAL A 233 8.29 -5.46 -6.24
N LEU A 234 9.07 -6.48 -6.62
CA LEU A 234 9.03 -7.78 -5.93
C LEU A 234 9.86 -7.70 -4.65
N MET A 235 9.18 -7.84 -3.52
CA MET A 235 9.76 -7.83 -2.18
C MET A 235 10.40 -9.19 -1.85
N PRO A 236 11.39 -9.23 -0.93
CA PRO A 236 12.13 -10.46 -0.59
C PRO A 236 11.26 -11.66 -0.16
N GLN A 237 10.10 -11.41 0.46
CA GLN A 237 9.16 -12.46 0.89
C GLN A 237 8.13 -12.85 -0.20
N GLN A 238 8.47 -12.65 -1.47
CA GLN A 238 7.59 -12.91 -2.63
C GLN A 238 6.26 -12.15 -2.57
N GLN A 239 6.31 -10.94 -2.02
CA GLN A 239 5.18 -10.01 -2.03
C GLN A 239 5.40 -8.99 -3.15
N LEU A 240 4.33 -8.62 -3.83
CA LEU A 240 4.33 -7.55 -4.81
C LEU A 240 3.96 -6.25 -4.11
N LEU A 241 4.85 -5.26 -4.12
CA LEU A 241 4.55 -3.89 -3.74
C LEU A 241 4.26 -3.08 -4.99
N THR A 242 3.14 -2.38 -5.04
CA THR A 242 2.82 -1.40 -6.07
C THR A 242 2.68 -0.02 -5.46
N TYR A 243 2.99 1.03 -6.24
CA TYR A 243 2.82 2.40 -5.79
C TYR A 243 2.57 3.37 -6.96
N ILE A 244 1.81 4.43 -6.66
CA ILE A 244 1.55 5.59 -7.53
C ILE A 244 1.80 6.83 -6.70
N VAL A 245 2.70 7.69 -7.19
CA VAL A 245 3.12 8.92 -6.51
C VAL A 245 3.19 10.07 -7.51
N GLY A 246 2.96 11.29 -7.06
CA GLY A 246 3.07 12.51 -7.86
C GLY A 246 2.35 13.69 -7.25
#